data_AF-A5ZNV9-F1
#
_entry.id   AF-A5ZNV9-F1
#
_cell.length_a   1.000
_cell.length_b   1.000
_cell.length_c   1.000
_cell.angle_alpha   90.00
_cell.angle_beta   90.00
_cell.angle_gamma   90.00
#
_symmetry.space_group_name_H-M   'P 1'
#
loop_
_entity.id
_entity.type
_entity.pdbx_description
1 polymer ?
#
loop_
_entity_poly.entity_id
_entity_poly.type
_entity_poly.pdbx_seq_one_letter_code
_entity_poly.pdbx_strand_id
1 'polypeptide(L)'
;MEKPQYINWIVEETGIVIKDDIPLKCYKIDYKDDESILDDWALHIRRNYIEDTELKEDADDNAMTVEQYLHDYVIPQKGEELGATVRSADITEILISDLLEFVHQYSVPRYK
;
A
#
# COMPACT_ATOMS: atom_id res chain seq x y z
N MET A 1 5.92 -11.75 1.12
CA MET A 1 4.55 -11.21 1.15
C MET A 1 3.75 -11.91 0.06
N GLU A 2 2.47 -12.17 0.25
CA GLU A 2 1.63 -12.70 -0.85
C GLU A 2 1.40 -11.61 -1.90
N LYS A 3 1.34 -11.98 -3.18
CA LYS A 3 1.10 -11.01 -4.27
C LYS A 3 -0.37 -10.56 -4.21
N PRO A 4 -0.66 -9.26 -3.97
CA PRO A 4 -2.03 -8.79 -3.89
C PRO A 4 -2.68 -8.73 -5.29
N GLN A 5 -3.99 -8.82 -5.34
CA GLN A 5 -4.73 -8.93 -6.61
C GLN A 5 -4.69 -7.66 -7.45
N TYR A 6 -4.61 -6.50 -6.79
CA TYR A 6 -4.56 -5.19 -7.46
C TYR A 6 -3.34 -5.01 -8.37
N ILE A 7 -2.29 -5.84 -8.25
CA ILE A 7 -1.13 -5.80 -9.18
C ILE A 7 -1.58 -5.97 -10.63
N ASN A 8 -2.68 -6.69 -10.88
CA ASN A 8 -3.23 -6.85 -12.21
C ASN A 8 -3.84 -5.55 -12.79
N TRP A 9 -4.02 -4.52 -11.97
CA TRP A 9 -4.42 -3.17 -12.40
C TRP A 9 -3.24 -2.26 -12.72
N ILE A 10 -2.00 -2.65 -12.41
CA ILE A 10 -0.82 -1.87 -12.79
C ILE A 10 -0.53 -2.09 -14.27
N VAL A 11 -0.69 -1.04 -15.07
CA VAL A 11 -0.48 -1.07 -16.52
C VAL A 11 0.61 -0.08 -16.89
N GLU A 12 1.61 -0.55 -17.66
CA GLU A 12 2.64 0.32 -18.24
C GLU A 12 2.03 1.21 -19.34
N GLU A 13 2.22 2.52 -19.22
CA GLU A 13 1.87 3.48 -20.26
C GLU A 13 3.03 3.61 -21.24
N THR A 14 2.76 3.35 -22.52
CA THR A 14 3.77 3.40 -23.58
C THR A 14 3.81 4.75 -24.28
N GLY A 15 4.98 5.13 -24.78
CA GLY A 15 5.14 6.38 -25.55
C GLY A 15 5.22 7.64 -24.68
N ILE A 16 5.38 7.50 -23.37
CA ILE A 16 5.58 8.64 -22.47
C ILE A 16 7.02 9.14 -22.60
N VAL A 17 7.16 10.41 -23.02
CA VAL A 17 8.42 11.13 -23.12
C VAL A 17 8.34 12.40 -22.29
N ILE A 18 9.45 12.73 -21.62
CA ILE A 18 9.61 14.03 -20.96
C ILE A 18 10.42 14.97 -21.86
N LYS A 19 10.78 16.15 -21.35
CA LYS A 19 11.60 17.13 -22.08
C LYS A 19 12.86 16.47 -22.64
N ASP A 20 13.24 16.87 -23.86
CA ASP A 20 14.40 16.39 -24.60
C ASP A 20 14.29 14.91 -25.06
N ASP A 21 13.06 14.45 -25.34
CA ASP A 21 12.74 13.12 -25.89
C ASP A 21 13.24 11.94 -25.04
N ILE A 22 13.44 12.16 -23.75
CA ILE A 22 13.89 11.11 -22.82
C ILE A 22 12.71 10.18 -22.54
N PRO A 23 12.80 8.88 -22.85
CA PRO A 23 11.73 7.93 -22.59
C PRO A 23 11.60 7.67 -21.09
N LEU A 24 10.36 7.62 -20.61
CA LEU A 24 10.04 7.34 -19.21
C LEU A 24 9.18 6.08 -19.11
N LYS A 25 9.53 5.19 -18.17
CA LYS A 25 8.62 4.14 -17.75
C LYS A 25 7.55 4.76 -16.86
N CYS A 26 6.32 4.79 -17.37
CA CYS A 26 5.18 5.34 -16.67
C CYS A 26 4.17 4.23 -16.43
N TYR A 27 3.45 4.30 -15.32
CA TYR A 27 2.45 3.31 -14.95
C TYR A 27 1.21 4.01 -14.45
N LYS A 28 0.06 3.40 -14.74
CA LYS A 28 -1.23 3.78 -14.18
C LYS A 28 -1.87 2.60 -13.47
N ILE A 29 -2.78 2.92 -12.54
CA ILE A 29 -3.68 1.93 -11.95
C ILE A 29 -4.99 1.98 -12.75
N ASP A 30 -5.23 0.98 -13.58
CA ASP A 30 -6.47 0.80 -14.32
C ASP A 30 -7.48 0.01 -13.48
N TYR A 31 -7.96 0.66 -12.42
CA TYR A 31 -8.81 0.02 -11.41
C TYR A 31 -10.21 -0.28 -11.93
N LYS A 32 -10.83 -1.31 -11.35
CA LYS A 32 -12.25 -1.62 -11.51
C LYS A 32 -12.92 -1.48 -10.15
N ASP A 33 -14.21 -1.12 -10.17
CA ASP A 33 -15.04 -1.11 -8.97
C ASP A 33 -15.41 -2.56 -8.59
N ASP A 34 -14.41 -3.29 -8.09
CA ASP A 34 -14.51 -4.68 -7.64
C ASP A 34 -14.18 -4.73 -6.15
N GLU A 35 -15.22 -4.84 -5.34
CA GLU A 35 -15.14 -4.84 -3.87
C GLU A 35 -14.15 -5.89 -3.35
N SER A 36 -14.10 -7.08 -3.97
CA SER A 36 -13.22 -8.15 -3.51
C SER A 36 -11.73 -7.82 -3.69
N ILE A 37 -11.37 -7.13 -4.77
CA ILE A 37 -10.00 -6.69 -5.02
C ILE A 37 -9.66 -5.47 -4.15
N LEU A 38 -10.63 -4.58 -3.91
CA LEU A 38 -10.45 -3.44 -3.02
C LEU A 38 -10.24 -3.88 -1.56
N ASP A 39 -10.98 -4.89 -1.08
CA ASP A 39 -10.80 -5.47 0.25
C ASP A 39 -9.45 -6.18 0.39
N ASP A 40 -9.05 -6.97 -0.63
CA ASP A 40 -7.72 -7.59 -0.69
C ASP A 40 -6.60 -6.54 -0.64
N TRP A 41 -6.75 -5.45 -1.40
CA TRP A 41 -5.78 -4.36 -1.41
C TRP A 41 -5.73 -3.60 -0.08
N ALA A 42 -6.89 -3.32 0.53
CA ALA A 42 -6.96 -2.68 1.84
C ALA A 42 -6.28 -3.53 2.91
N LEU A 43 -6.50 -4.85 2.90
CA LEU A 43 -5.84 -5.79 3.81
C LEU A 43 -4.33 -5.83 3.58
N HIS A 44 -3.89 -5.85 2.32
CA HIS A 44 -2.47 -5.79 1.96
C HIS A 44 -1.80 -4.50 2.46
N ILE A 45 -2.42 -3.33 2.24
CA ILE A 45 -1.91 -2.06 2.76
C ILE A 45 -1.84 -2.11 4.29
N ARG A 46 -2.90 -2.56 4.96
CA ARG A 46 -2.94 -2.69 6.42
C ARG A 46 -1.80 -3.56 6.94
N ARG A 47 -1.51 -4.69 6.28
CA ARG A 47 -0.39 -5.61 6.61
C ARG A 47 0.99 -4.98 6.49
N ASN A 48 1.15 -3.94 5.68
CA ASN A 48 2.40 -3.19 5.64
C ASN A 48 2.54 -2.18 6.80
N TYR A 49 1.48 -1.93 7.59
CA TYR A 49 1.58 -1.10 8.80
C TYR A 49 1.94 -1.88 10.06
N ILE A 50 1.45 -3.13 10.19
CA ILE A 50 1.67 -4.00 11.35
C ILE A 50 1.30 -5.44 10.95
N GLU A 51 1.93 -6.48 11.47
CA GLU A 51 1.55 -7.86 11.12
C GLU A 51 0.26 -8.30 11.85
N ASP A 52 -0.48 -9.26 11.29
CA ASP A 52 -1.78 -9.67 11.87
C ASP A 52 -1.64 -10.25 13.30
N THR A 53 -0.53 -10.94 13.57
CA THR A 53 -0.23 -11.50 14.90
C THR A 53 0.09 -10.40 15.91
N GLU A 54 0.94 -9.45 15.52
CA GLU A 54 1.35 -8.32 16.36
C GLU A 54 0.16 -7.40 16.63
N LEU A 55 -0.66 -7.12 15.62
CA LEU A 55 -1.88 -6.33 15.76
C LEU A 55 -2.83 -6.90 16.81
N LYS A 56 -2.96 -8.24 16.83
CA LYS A 56 -3.83 -8.90 17.81
C LYS A 56 -3.24 -8.81 19.21
N GLU A 57 -1.95 -9.09 19.36
CA GLU A 57 -1.24 -9.03 20.64
C GLU A 57 -1.31 -7.61 21.23
N ASP A 58 -1.00 -6.59 20.43
CA ASP A 58 -1.04 -5.20 20.85
C ASP A 58 -2.46 -4.71 21.22
N ALA A 59 -3.47 -5.08 20.43
CA ALA A 59 -4.85 -4.70 20.75
C ALA A 59 -5.32 -5.34 22.06
N ASP A 60 -4.98 -6.62 22.28
CA ASP A 60 -5.29 -7.35 23.52
C ASP A 60 -4.57 -6.72 24.73
N ASP A 61 -3.27 -6.39 24.60
CA ASP A 61 -2.46 -5.76 25.65
C ASP A 61 -2.97 -4.36 26.04
N ASN A 62 -3.54 -3.63 25.08
CA ASN A 62 -4.16 -2.32 25.32
C ASN A 62 -5.63 -2.39 25.74
N ALA A 63 -6.23 -3.59 25.84
CA ALA A 63 -7.64 -3.81 26.10
C ALA A 63 -8.57 -3.07 25.11
N MET A 64 -8.19 -3.06 23.83
CA MET A 64 -8.89 -2.41 22.73
C MET A 64 -9.38 -3.43 21.71
N THR A 65 -10.38 -3.05 20.91
CA THR A 65 -10.67 -3.81 19.69
C THR A 65 -9.57 -3.56 18.64
N VAL A 66 -9.38 -4.52 17.73
CA VAL A 66 -8.47 -4.36 16.58
C VAL A 66 -8.77 -3.09 15.79
N GLU A 67 -10.05 -2.79 15.56
CA GLU A 67 -10.49 -1.58 14.85
C GLU A 67 -10.02 -0.31 15.57
N GLN A 68 -10.24 -0.23 16.89
CA GLN A 68 -9.82 0.93 17.68
C GLN A 68 -8.30 1.07 17.71
N TYR A 69 -7.56 -0.04 17.90
CA TYR A 69 -6.11 0.02 17.93
C TYR A 69 -5.53 0.48 16.58
N LEU A 70 -6.06 -0.05 15.47
CA LEU A 70 -5.70 0.41 14.14
C LEU A 70 -5.96 1.91 13.96
N HIS A 71 -7.13 2.39 14.37
CA HIS A 71 -7.51 3.79 14.18
C HIS A 71 -6.67 4.74 15.03
N ASP A 72 -6.44 4.40 16.30
CA ASP A 72 -5.87 5.32 17.29
C ASP A 72 -4.33 5.29 17.32
N TYR A 73 -3.70 4.17 16.93
CA TYR A 73 -2.25 3.97 17.09
C TYR A 73 -1.48 3.64 15.80
N VAL A 74 -2.12 3.03 14.80
CA VAL A 74 -1.41 2.45 13.66
C VAL A 74 -1.61 3.25 12.37
N ILE A 75 -2.86 3.51 12.00
CA ILE A 75 -3.23 4.16 10.74
C ILE A 75 -3.34 5.67 10.99
N PRO A 76 -2.47 6.51 10.38
CA PRO A 76 -2.52 7.95 10.61
C PRO A 76 -3.86 8.54 10.17
N GLN A 77 -4.54 9.34 10.99
CA GLN A 77 -5.88 9.83 10.71
C GLN A 77 -5.94 11.15 9.94
N LYS A 78 -7.01 11.38 9.17
CA LYS A 78 -7.18 12.62 8.37
C LYS A 78 -7.21 13.88 9.25
N GLY A 79 -7.65 13.75 10.50
CA GLY A 79 -7.73 14.86 11.46
C GLY A 79 -6.40 15.24 12.09
N GLU A 80 -5.35 14.43 11.94
CA GLU A 80 -4.01 14.72 12.46
C GLU A 80 -3.26 15.68 11.54
N GLU A 81 -2.37 16.51 12.10
CA GLU A 81 -1.62 17.55 11.37
C GLU A 81 -0.93 17.01 10.11
N LEU A 82 -0.33 15.82 10.20
CA LEU A 82 0.38 15.17 9.09
C LEU A 82 -0.27 13.87 8.62
N GLY A 83 -1.39 13.43 9.19
CA GLY A 83 -1.89 12.08 8.96
C GLY A 83 -2.27 11.79 7.50
N ALA A 84 -2.82 12.78 6.78
CA ALA A 84 -3.06 12.64 5.34
C ALA A 84 -1.76 12.50 4.53
N THR A 85 -0.74 13.30 4.85
CA THR A 85 0.56 13.28 4.19
C THR A 85 1.28 11.96 4.46
N VAL A 86 1.34 11.52 5.72
CA VAL A 86 1.99 10.25 6.12
C VAL A 86 1.33 9.07 5.41
N ARG A 87 -0.01 8.97 5.44
CA ARG A 87 -0.72 7.90 4.70
C ARG A 87 -0.40 7.90 3.21
N SER A 88 -0.38 9.08 2.57
CA SER A 88 -0.09 9.15 1.13
C SER A 88 1.34 8.71 0.80
N ALA A 89 2.30 9.04 1.68
CA ALA A 89 3.69 8.62 1.54
C ALA A 89 3.81 7.09 1.72
N ASP A 90 3.24 6.55 2.79
CA ASP A 90 3.25 5.11 3.09
C ASP A 90 2.62 4.28 1.95
N ILE A 91 1.43 4.66 1.49
CA ILE A 91 0.75 3.97 0.39
C ILE A 91 1.59 4.03 -0.90
N THR A 92 2.28 5.15 -1.14
CA THR A 92 3.16 5.29 -2.30
C THR A 92 4.38 4.37 -2.19
N GLU A 93 5.01 4.28 -1.02
CA GLU A 93 6.13 3.38 -0.78
C GLU A 93 5.73 1.91 -0.98
N ILE A 94 4.56 1.51 -0.47
CA ILE A 94 4.01 0.17 -0.66
C ILE A 94 3.78 -0.09 -2.15
N LEU A 95 3.12 0.83 -2.86
CA LEU A 95 2.82 0.67 -4.28
C LEU A 95 4.09 0.55 -5.14
N ILE A 96 5.12 1.35 -4.87
CA ILE A 96 6.39 1.27 -5.60
C ILE A 96 7.14 -0.02 -5.25
N SER A 97 7.12 -0.46 -3.99
CA SER A 97 7.67 -1.76 -3.57
C SER A 97 6.99 -2.91 -4.30
N ASP A 98 5.66 -2.87 -4.38
CA ASP A 98 4.84 -3.84 -5.08
C ASP A 98 5.09 -3.87 -6.59
N LEU A 99 5.26 -2.70 -7.22
CA LEU A 99 5.65 -2.58 -8.63
C LEU A 99 7.02 -3.25 -8.87
N LEU A 100 8.02 -2.93 -8.04
CA LEU A 100 9.36 -3.49 -8.17
C LEU A 100 9.37 -5.00 -7.95
N GLU A 101 8.66 -5.48 -6.94
CA GLU A 101 8.62 -6.90 -6.57
C GLU A 101 7.80 -7.71 -7.57
N PHE A 102 6.54 -7.35 -7.80
CA PHE A 102 5.58 -8.21 -8.49
C PHE A 102 5.47 -7.94 -9.99
N VAL A 103 5.85 -6.76 -10.47
CA VAL A 103 5.89 -6.46 -11.91
C VAL A 103 7.30 -6.63 -12.46
N HIS A 104 8.33 -6.12 -11.75
CA HIS A 104 9.72 -6.22 -12.20
C HIS A 104 10.51 -7.42 -11.67
N GLN A 105 9.94 -8.23 -10.77
CA GLN A 105 10.57 -9.45 -10.23
C GLN A 105 11.86 -9.17 -9.47
N TYR A 106 11.98 -7.99 -8.86
CA TYR A 106 13.08 -7.70 -7.93
C TYR A 106 12.80 -8.29 -6.55
N SER A 107 13.85 -8.61 -5.81
CA SER A 107 13.75 -8.87 -4.38
C SER A 107 13.70 -7.54 -3.64
N VAL A 108 12.54 -7.20 -3.07
CA VAL A 108 12.35 -5.94 -2.35
C VAL A 108 12.31 -6.23 -0.84
N PRO A 109 13.30 -5.78 -0.07
CA PRO A 109 13.22 -5.90 1.38
C PRO A 109 12.15 -4.94 1.89
N ARG A 110 11.20 -5.45 2.68
CA ARG A 110 10.20 -4.63 3.35
C ARG A 110 10.59 -4.50 4.81
N TYR A 111 10.79 -3.27 5.24
CA TYR A 111 11.12 -2.93 6.62
C TYR A 111 10.02 -2.03 7.14
N LYS A 112 9.03 -2.61 7.80
CA LYS A 112 8.26 -2.00 8.86
C LYS A 112 8.07 -3.04 9.94
#